data_AF-A0A257EEE2-F1
#
_entry.id   AF-A0A257EEE2-F1
#
_cell.length_a   1.000
_cell.length_b   1.000
_cell.length_c   1.000
_cell.angle_alpha   90.00
_cell.angle_beta   90.00
_cell.angle_gamma   90.00
#
_symmetry.space_group_name_H-M   'P 1'
#
loop_
_entity.id
_entity.type
_entity.pdbx_description
1 polymer ?
#
loop_
_entity_poly.entity_id
_entity_poly.type
_entity_poly.pdbx_seq_one_letter_code
_entity_poly.pdbx_strand_id
1 'polypeptide(L)'
;MKIVLWVVLAALLALWTGFAAMSAGLVAWLLSSVAEGQISSAAQALGQWPIPAWLSPWVDRALVADMQATWLAAVQWLSTMMPSASSLTGWIVPLVWVLWGVVSLALVVAALVAHWFLARMSR
;
A
#
# COMPACT_ATOMS: atom_id res chain seq x y z
N MET A 1 29.53 7.42 3.31
CA MET A 1 28.22 7.47 4.01
C MET A 1 27.07 7.96 3.14
N LYS A 2 27.28 8.97 2.28
CA LYS A 2 26.21 9.55 1.44
C LYS A 2 25.55 8.57 0.47
N ILE A 3 26.30 7.63 -0.12
CA ILE A 3 25.76 6.60 -1.03
C ILE A 3 24.81 5.63 -0.30
N VAL A 4 25.13 5.21 0.93
CA VAL A 4 24.28 4.28 1.70
C VAL A 4 22.90 4.88 1.95
N LEU A 5 22.81 6.17 2.29
CA LEU A 5 21.53 6.86 2.47
C LEU A 5 20.66 6.82 1.21
N TRP A 6 21.24 7.07 0.05
CA TRP A 6 20.52 7.03 -1.23
C TRP A 6 20.12 5.61 -1.63
N VAL A 7 20.97 4.61 -1.34
CA VAL A 7 20.63 3.18 -1.56
C VAL A 7 19.47 2.75 -0.68
N VAL A 8 19.47 3.13 0.61
CA VAL A 8 18.37 2.85 1.54
C VAL A 8 17.08 3.54 1.09
N LEU A 9 17.16 4.81 0.69
CA LEU A 9 16.01 5.53 0.13
C LEU A 9 15.45 4.82 -1.11
N ALA A 10 16.32 4.44 -2.05
CA ALA A 10 15.91 3.75 -3.27
C ALA A 10 15.24 2.41 -2.96
N ALA A 11 15.77 1.64 -2.01
CA ALA A 11 15.17 0.39 -1.56
C ALA A 11 13.78 0.62 -0.92
N LEU A 12 13.65 1.63 -0.04
CA LEU A 12 12.38 1.98 0.58
C LEU A 12 11.34 2.45 -0.44
N LEU A 13 11.74 3.29 -1.41
CA LEU A 13 10.87 3.73 -2.49
C LEU A 13 10.45 2.57 -3.39
N ALA A 14 11.36 1.66 -3.72
CA ALA A 14 11.03 0.47 -4.52
C ALA A 14 10.04 -0.43 -3.78
N LEU A 15 10.26 -0.68 -2.48
CA LEU A 15 9.36 -1.47 -1.65
C LEU A 15 7.97 -0.81 -1.54
N TRP A 16 7.93 0.49 -1.26
CA TRP A 16 6.69 1.27 -1.16
C TRP A 16 5.93 1.33 -2.49
N THR A 17 6.64 1.50 -3.60
CA THR A 17 6.05 1.50 -4.93
C THR A 17 5.49 0.12 -5.30
N GLY A 18 6.23 -0.95 -5.00
CA GLY A 18 5.76 -2.31 -5.16
C GLY A 18 4.49 -2.57 -4.34
N PHE A 19 4.48 -2.15 -3.07
CA PHE A 19 3.30 -2.27 -2.20
C PHE A 19 2.08 -1.52 -2.77
N ALA A 20 2.25 -0.25 -3.14
CA ALA A 20 1.16 0.55 -3.73
C ALA A 20 0.63 -0.06 -5.03
N ALA A 21 1.52 -0.55 -5.91
CA ALA A 21 1.14 -1.20 -7.16
C ALA A 21 0.37 -2.51 -6.91
N MET A 22 0.81 -3.33 -5.95
CA MET A 22 0.11 -4.55 -5.56
C MET A 22 -1.27 -4.23 -4.99
N SER A 23 -1.39 -3.24 -4.11
CA SER A 23 -2.68 -2.80 -3.55
C SER A 23 -3.63 -2.30 -4.64
N ALA A 24 -3.15 -1.46 -5.56
CA ALA A 24 -3.95 -0.95 -6.67
C ALA A 24 -4.41 -2.08 -7.61
N GLY A 25 -3.51 -3.02 -7.95
CA GLY A 25 -3.82 -4.18 -8.77
C GLY A 25 -4.82 -5.12 -8.10
N LEU A 26 -4.68 -5.37 -6.80
CA LEU A 26 -5.61 -6.19 -6.02
C LEU A 26 -7.01 -5.57 -6.01
N VAL A 27 -7.13 -4.27 -5.77
CA VAL A 27 -8.41 -3.56 -5.82
C VAL A 27 -9.01 -3.64 -7.22
N ALA A 28 -8.25 -3.33 -8.27
CA ALA A 28 -8.74 -3.37 -9.64
C ALA A 28 -9.28 -4.76 -10.02
N TRP A 29 -8.53 -5.82 -9.67
CA TRP A 29 -8.94 -7.20 -9.88
C TRP A 29 -10.24 -7.56 -9.14
N LEU A 30 -10.38 -7.13 -7.88
CA LEU A 30 -11.59 -7.39 -7.10
C LEU A 30 -12.83 -6.70 -7.67
N LEU A 31 -12.66 -5.45 -8.11
CA LEU A 31 -13.75 -4.69 -8.73
C LEU A 31 -14.21 -5.34 -10.03
N SER A 32 -13.29 -5.82 -10.86
CA SER A 32 -13.66 -6.59 -12.07
C SER A 32 -14.31 -7.92 -11.73
N SER A 33 -13.80 -8.68 -10.74
CA SER A 33 -14.37 -9.96 -10.36
C SER A 33 -15.78 -9.85 -9.75
N VAL A 34 -16.09 -8.77 -9.04
CA VAL A 34 -17.47 -8.50 -8.59
C VAL A 34 -18.36 -8.12 -9.77
N ALA A 35 -17.89 -7.28 -10.69
CA ALA A 35 -18.65 -6.88 -11.88
C ALA A 35 -18.98 -8.09 -12.79
N GLU A 36 -18.06 -9.06 -12.86
CA GLU A 36 -18.21 -10.32 -13.58
C GLU A 36 -19.02 -11.37 -12.81
N GLY A 37 -19.43 -11.08 -11.57
CA GLY A 37 -20.21 -11.99 -10.72
C GLY A 37 -19.43 -13.19 -10.17
N GLN A 38 -18.09 -13.20 -10.30
CA GLN A 38 -17.22 -14.27 -9.80
C GLN A 38 -17.11 -14.29 -8.28
N ILE A 39 -17.28 -13.14 -7.63
CA ILE A 39 -17.19 -12.98 -6.18
C ILE A 39 -18.42 -12.21 -5.70
N SER A 40 -19.10 -12.71 -4.68
CA SER A 40 -20.32 -12.11 -4.14
C SER A 40 -20.09 -10.82 -3.34
N SER A 41 -18.89 -10.63 -2.79
CA SER A 41 -18.52 -9.45 -2.00
C SER A 41 -17.02 -9.15 -2.05
N ALA A 42 -16.66 -7.99 -2.62
CA ALA A 42 -15.28 -7.48 -2.60
C ALA A 42 -14.78 -7.21 -1.17
N ALA A 43 -15.65 -6.76 -0.26
CA ALA A 43 -15.28 -6.44 1.11
C ALA A 43 -14.85 -7.69 1.90
N GLN A 44 -15.55 -8.81 1.72
CA GLN A 44 -15.14 -10.09 2.33
C GLN A 44 -13.85 -10.64 1.71
N ALA A 45 -13.72 -10.56 0.39
CA ALA A 45 -12.52 -11.03 -0.29
C ALA A 45 -11.27 -10.22 0.07
N LEU A 46 -11.43 -8.93 0.38
CA LEU A 46 -10.37 -8.06 0.90
C LEU A 46 -9.95 -8.38 2.33
N GLY A 47 -10.83 -8.91 3.16
CA GLY A 47 -10.50 -9.31 4.53
C GLY A 47 -9.87 -10.70 4.64
N GLN A 48 -9.91 -11.50 3.57
CA GLN A 48 -9.52 -12.91 3.59
C GLN A 48 -8.75 -13.33 2.34
N TRP A 49 -7.86 -12.47 1.82
CA TRP A 49 -7.05 -12.87 0.67
C TRP A 49 -6.26 -14.15 0.98
N PRO A 50 -6.28 -15.15 0.09
CA PRO A 50 -5.58 -16.41 0.33
C PRO A 50 -4.07 -16.17 0.33
N ILE A 51 -3.37 -16.70 1.35
CA ILE A 51 -1.90 -16.69 1.40
C ILE A 51 -1.41 -17.88 0.57
N PRO A 52 -0.61 -17.65 -0.49
CA PRO A 52 -0.04 -18.74 -1.26
C PRO A 52 0.82 -19.66 -0.40
N ALA A 53 0.76 -20.98 -0.64
CA ALA A 53 1.50 -21.97 0.15
C ALA A 53 3.02 -21.74 0.16
N TRP A 54 3.58 -21.25 -0.95
CA TRP A 54 5.00 -20.90 -1.05
C TRP A 54 5.41 -19.70 -0.19
N LEU A 55 4.45 -18.83 0.16
CA LEU A 55 4.67 -17.65 1.00
C LEU A 55 4.47 -17.99 2.50
N SER A 56 3.68 -19.03 2.79
CA SER A 56 3.38 -19.47 4.15
C SER A 56 4.60 -19.69 5.07
N PRO A 57 5.75 -20.23 4.64
CA PRO A 57 6.89 -20.41 5.53
C PRO A 57 7.68 -19.11 5.78
N TRP A 58 7.46 -18.06 4.98
CA TRP A 58 8.22 -16.81 5.04
C TRP A 58 7.51 -15.69 5.81
N VAL A 59 6.25 -15.92 6.18
CA VAL A 59 5.37 -14.85 6.66
C VAL A 59 4.77 -15.22 8.02
N ASP A 60 4.89 -14.29 8.96
CA ASP A 60 4.23 -14.40 10.26
C ASP A 60 2.71 -14.26 10.09
N ARG A 61 1.97 -15.27 10.55
CA ARG A 61 0.51 -15.29 10.46
C ARG A 61 -0.15 -14.18 11.28
N ALA A 62 0.46 -13.77 12.39
CA ALA A 62 -0.05 -12.64 13.19
C ALA A 62 0.04 -11.33 12.39
N LEU A 63 1.17 -11.12 11.72
CA LEU A 63 1.41 -9.92 10.90
C LEU A 63 0.45 -9.86 9.71
N VAL A 64 0.15 -11.00 9.07
CA VAL A 64 -0.86 -11.03 7.99
C VAL A 64 -2.26 -10.73 8.49
N ALA A 65 -2.64 -11.28 9.65
CA ALA A 65 -3.95 -10.98 10.25
C ALA A 65 -4.09 -9.48 10.55
N ASP A 66 -3.04 -8.84 11.08
CA ASP A 66 -3.01 -7.40 11.32
C ASP A 66 -3.12 -6.60 10.01
N MET A 67 -2.45 -7.04 8.94
CA MET A 67 -2.57 -6.41 7.62
C MET A 67 -4.00 -6.55 7.05
N GLN A 68 -4.61 -7.73 7.15
CA GLN A 68 -5.98 -7.98 6.72
C GLN A 68 -6.98 -7.11 7.52
N ALA A 69 -6.79 -7.00 8.84
CA ALA A 69 -7.61 -6.15 9.69
C ALA A 69 -7.45 -4.66 9.36
N THR A 70 -6.21 -4.20 9.13
CA THR A 70 -5.92 -2.82 8.74
C THR A 70 -6.57 -2.48 7.41
N TRP A 71 -6.50 -3.39 6.45
CA TRP A 71 -7.10 -3.19 5.15
C TRP A 71 -8.64 -3.16 5.21
N LEU A 72 -9.24 -4.07 5.98
CA LEU A 72 -10.68 -4.06 6.24
C LEU A 72 -11.13 -2.74 6.89
N ALA A 73 -10.40 -2.27 7.90
CA ALA A 73 -10.68 -1.01 8.57
C ALA A 73 -10.59 0.19 7.61
N ALA A 74 -9.59 0.21 6.72
CA ALA A 74 -9.45 1.25 5.70
C ALA A 74 -10.65 1.27 4.73
N VAL A 75 -11.10 0.10 4.27
CA VAL A 75 -12.26 -0.03 3.37
C VAL A 75 -13.55 0.41 4.08
N GLN A 76 -13.75 0.02 5.34
CA GLN A 76 -14.92 0.42 6.13
C GLN A 76 -14.95 1.94 6.39
N TRP A 77 -13.80 2.53 6.73
CA TRP A 77 -13.67 3.96 6.91
C TRP A 77 -14.00 4.71 5.61
N LEU A 78 -13.49 4.24 4.48
CA LEU A 78 -13.77 4.83 3.17
C LEU A 78 -15.24 4.69 2.78
N SER A 79 -15.86 3.56 3.11
CA SER A 79 -17.30 3.31 2.91
C SER A 79 -18.18 4.24 3.74
N THR A 80 -17.71 4.65 4.92
CA THR A 80 -18.38 5.64 5.76
C THR A 80 -18.29 7.04 5.16
N MET A 81 -17.12 7.41 4.64
CA MET A 81 -16.89 8.73 4.04
C MET A 81 -17.59 8.90 2.70
N MET A 82 -17.80 7.82 1.94
CA MET A 82 -18.41 7.88 0.62
C MET A 82 -19.49 6.79 0.47
N PRO A 83 -20.74 7.06 0.91
CA PRO A 83 -21.80 6.04 1.00
C PRO A 83 -22.22 5.43 -0.35
N SER A 84 -21.89 6.07 -1.47
CA SER A 84 -22.20 5.55 -2.81
C SER A 84 -21.09 4.59 -3.28
N ALA A 85 -21.43 3.31 -3.38
CA ALA A 85 -20.52 2.27 -3.87
C ALA A 85 -19.96 2.57 -5.27
N SER A 86 -20.74 3.24 -6.13
CA SER A 86 -20.31 3.66 -7.49
C SER A 86 -19.20 4.71 -7.49
N SER A 87 -19.14 5.59 -6.48
CA SER A 87 -18.06 6.57 -6.37
C SER A 87 -16.79 5.93 -5.81
N LEU A 88 -16.92 4.93 -4.92
CA LEU A 88 -15.79 4.22 -4.33
C LEU A 88 -14.96 3.49 -5.38
N THR A 89 -15.60 2.73 -6.26
CA THR A 89 -14.92 1.90 -7.25
C THR A 89 -14.06 2.72 -8.22
N GLY A 90 -14.51 3.91 -8.62
CA GLY A 90 -13.74 4.79 -9.51
C GLY A 90 -12.57 5.51 -8.83
N TRP A 91 -12.64 5.77 -7.53
CA TRP A 91 -11.68 6.62 -6.82
C TRP A 91 -10.64 5.88 -5.99
N ILE A 92 -10.86 4.61 -5.61
CA ILE A 92 -9.91 3.87 -4.76
C ILE A 92 -8.53 3.80 -5.41
N VAL A 93 -8.43 3.44 -6.69
CA VAL A 93 -7.13 3.33 -7.38
C VAL A 93 -6.40 4.69 -7.44
N PRO A 94 -7.04 5.80 -7.86
CA PRO A 94 -6.46 7.14 -7.74
C PRO A 94 -5.99 7.49 -6.32
N LEU A 95 -6.77 7.16 -5.28
CA LEU A 95 -6.40 7.44 -3.89
C LEU A 95 -5.15 6.69 -3.45
N VAL A 96 -4.98 5.43 -3.88
CA VAL A 96 -3.75 4.67 -3.63
C VAL A 96 -2.54 5.37 -4.23
N TRP A 97 -2.65 5.90 -5.45
CA TRP A 97 -1.58 6.66 -6.10
C TRP A 97 -1.30 8.01 -5.44
N VAL A 98 -2.33 8.71 -4.94
CA VAL A 98 -2.16 9.93 -4.13
C VAL A 98 -1.40 9.62 -2.85
N LEU A 99 -1.81 8.57 -2.12
CA LEU A 99 -1.12 8.13 -0.91
C LEU A 99 0.33 7.74 -1.21
N TRP A 100 0.56 7.02 -2.31
CA TRP A 100 1.90 6.69 -2.77
C TRP A 100 2.76 7.93 -2.97
N GLY A 101 2.23 8.95 -3.64
CA GLY A 101 2.94 10.20 -3.94
C GLY A 101 3.29 10.99 -2.69
N VAL A 102 2.34 11.10 -1.74
CA VAL A 102 2.56 11.79 -0.46
C VAL A 102 3.67 11.12 0.35
N VAL A 103 3.61 9.80 0.51
CA VAL A 103 4.62 9.05 1.27
C VAL A 103 5.98 9.08 0.55
N SER A 104 6.01 8.94 -0.77
CA SER A 104 7.24 9.02 -1.56
C SER A 104 7.90 10.40 -1.43
N LEU A 105 7.11 11.48 -1.49
CA LEU A 105 7.60 12.84 -1.29
C LEU A 105 8.18 13.01 0.12
N ALA A 106 7.48 12.52 1.15
CA ALA A 106 7.97 12.57 2.52
C ALA A 106 9.31 11.83 2.69
N LEU A 107 9.46 10.65 2.09
CA LEU A 107 10.71 9.88 2.10
C LEU A 107 11.85 10.65 1.43
N VAL A 108 11.61 11.26 0.26
CA VAL A 108 12.61 12.06 -0.45
C VAL A 108 13.01 13.29 0.37
N VAL A 109 12.05 14.02 0.94
CA VAL A 109 12.32 15.17 1.80
C VAL A 109 13.16 14.77 3.01
N ALA A 110 12.81 13.67 3.68
CA ALA A 110 13.57 13.15 4.82
C ALA A 110 15.02 12.80 4.44
N ALA A 111 15.21 12.15 3.29
CA ALA A 111 16.53 11.81 2.77
C ALA A 111 17.37 13.05 2.43
N LEU A 112 16.76 14.08 1.82
CA LEU A 112 17.43 15.35 1.54
C LEU A 112 17.87 16.05 2.83
N VAL A 113 17.00 16.10 3.83
CA VAL A 113 17.31 16.68 5.15
C VAL A 113 18.47 15.92 5.80
N ALA A 114 18.41 14.59 5.83
CA ALA A 114 19.48 13.75 6.39
C ALA A 114 20.80 13.91 5.63
N HIS A 115 20.76 14.02 4.29
CA HIS A 115 21.95 14.28 3.47
C HIS A 115 22.58 15.64 3.81
N TRP A 116 21.76 16.68 3.99
CA TRP A 116 22.23 18.02 4.34
C TRP A 116 22.91 18.04 5.72
N PHE A 117 22.31 17.43 6.73
CA PHE A 117 22.91 17.31 8.07
C PHE A 117 24.25 16.55 8.04
N LEU A 118 24.32 15.43 7.33
CA LEU A 118 25.56 14.65 7.18
C LEU A 118 26.66 15.44 6.45
N ALA A 119 26.30 16.26 5.47
CA ALA A 119 27.25 17.12 4.77
C ALA A 119 27.77 18.27 5.63
N ARG A 120 26.98 18.74 6.61
CA ARG A 120 27.37 19.79 7.55
C ARG A 120 28.29 19.27 8.66
N MET A 121 28.07 18.06 9.14
CA MET A 121 28.89 17.44 10.20
C MET A 121 30.25 16.91 9.71
N SER A 122 30.43 16.74 8.40
CA SER A 122 31.71 16.30 7.82
C SER A 122 32.65 17.45 7.43
N ARG A 123 32.33 18.69 7.80
CA ARG A 123 33.19 19.87 7.67
C ARG A 123 33.68 20.26 9.06
#